data_AF-A0A644ZBH6-F1
#
_entry.id   AF-A0A644ZBH6-F1
#
_cell.length_a   1.000
_cell.length_b   1.000
_cell.length_c   1.000
_cell.angle_alpha   90.00
_cell.angle_beta   90.00
_cell.angle_gamma   90.00
#
_symmetry.space_group_name_H-M   'P 1'
#
loop_
_entity.id
_entity.type
_entity.pdbx_description
1 polymer ?
#
loop_
_entity_poly.entity_id
_entity_poly.type
_entity_poly.pdbx_seq_one_letter_code
_entity_poly.pdbx_strand_id
1 'polypeptide(L)'
;MAQPGFARTLCLAAPELSPRAVLLSADYIPKSFVKLIERVWDCTVYTHYGMTETGFGLAVDCRCRDGMHMRDDEFMVEIIDSETLLPLPDGDTGEIVLTSLRNRAMPLIRYRTGDIGRLIAVPCACGGSLPRLGRVEGRLGGDSLNMATLDELLGSIKELLYYDAEILDGELLISCYAPAGLDRTGVTAILAAAGIKAKLREIPALNIRLTNSKRGIRIK
;
A
#
# COMPACT_ATOMS: atom_id res chain seq x y z
N MET A 1 15.72 2.11 -3.28
CA MET A 1 14.37 2.18 -2.70
C MET A 1 13.91 0.76 -2.45
N ALA A 2 13.62 0.39 -1.21
CA ALA A 2 12.91 -0.86 -0.93
C ALA A 2 11.49 -0.67 -1.44
N GLN A 3 11.07 -1.51 -2.37
CA GLN A 3 9.72 -1.54 -2.92
C GLN A 3 8.90 -2.63 -2.20
N PRO A 4 7.56 -2.59 -2.23
CA PRO A 4 6.70 -3.47 -1.42
C PRO A 4 6.96 -4.97 -1.63
N GLY A 5 7.60 -5.34 -2.75
CA GLY A 5 8.04 -6.70 -3.06
C GLY A 5 9.16 -7.27 -2.18
N PHE A 6 9.87 -6.48 -1.35
CA PHE A 6 11.02 -7.01 -0.58
C PHE A 6 10.58 -8.03 0.48
N ALA A 7 9.58 -7.70 1.32
CA ALA A 7 9.10 -8.61 2.36
C ALA A 7 8.54 -9.91 1.76
N ARG A 8 7.81 -9.81 0.65
CA ARG A 8 7.34 -10.96 -0.12
C ARG A 8 8.50 -11.80 -0.67
N THR A 9 9.50 -11.15 -1.26
CA THR A 9 10.67 -11.84 -1.83
C THR A 9 11.45 -12.57 -0.74
N LEU A 10 11.70 -11.91 0.40
CA LEU A 10 12.37 -12.49 1.55
C LEU A 10 11.59 -13.70 2.08
N CYS A 11 10.27 -13.56 2.21
CA CYS A 11 9.37 -14.64 2.63
C CYS A 11 9.44 -15.87 1.73
N LEU A 12 9.51 -15.68 0.41
CA LEU A 12 9.64 -16.79 -0.54
C LEU A 12 11.07 -17.36 -0.62
N ALA A 13 12.09 -16.54 -0.38
CA ALA A 13 13.49 -16.94 -0.47
C ALA A 13 14.01 -17.62 0.81
N ALA A 14 13.44 -17.29 1.96
CA ALA A 14 13.79 -17.81 3.28
C ALA A 14 12.53 -18.28 4.03
N PRO A 15 11.81 -19.29 3.51
CA PRO A 15 10.59 -19.80 4.14
C PRO A 15 10.85 -20.48 5.50
N GLU A 16 12.09 -20.84 5.81
CA GLU A 16 12.50 -21.43 7.07
C GLU A 16 12.53 -20.45 8.25
N LEU A 17 12.46 -19.15 7.98
CA LEU A 17 12.32 -18.15 9.03
C LEU A 17 10.95 -18.28 9.71
N SER A 18 10.91 -18.04 11.02
CA SER A 18 9.68 -18.12 11.81
C SER A 18 9.55 -16.91 12.74
N PRO A 19 9.45 -15.68 12.19
CA PRO A 19 9.21 -14.50 13.01
C PRO A 19 7.87 -14.65 13.74
N ARG A 20 7.81 -14.19 14.99
CA ARG A 20 6.52 -14.14 15.72
C ARG A 20 5.55 -13.15 15.08
N ALA A 21 6.09 -12.03 14.58
CA ALA A 21 5.33 -10.97 13.96
C ALA A 21 6.17 -10.23 12.92
N VAL A 22 5.50 -9.64 11.94
CA VAL A 22 6.08 -8.79 10.91
C VAL A 22 5.35 -7.46 10.90
N LEU A 23 6.09 -6.35 10.93
CA LEU A 23 5.54 -5.00 10.76
C LEU A 23 5.89 -4.50 9.36
N LEU A 24 4.86 -4.18 8.57
CA LEU A 24 5.01 -3.63 7.23
C LEU A 24 4.68 -2.13 7.26
N SER A 25 5.48 -1.34 6.57
CA SER A 25 5.38 0.13 6.54
C SER A 25 5.90 0.71 5.23
N ALA A 26 5.86 2.04 5.12
CA ALA A 26 6.39 2.87 4.02
C ALA A 26 5.59 2.80 2.72
N ASP A 27 5.40 1.61 2.15
CA ASP A 27 4.68 1.43 0.89
C ASP A 27 3.24 0.96 1.11
N TYR A 28 2.44 1.05 0.05
CA TYR A 28 1.15 0.38 0.02
C TYR A 28 1.34 -1.13 0.10
N ILE A 29 0.58 -1.79 0.98
CA ILE A 29 0.72 -3.22 1.25
C ILE A 29 -0.54 -3.95 0.77
N PRO A 30 -0.45 -4.76 -0.30
CA PRO A 30 -1.56 -5.58 -0.77
C PRO A 30 -2.06 -6.58 0.26
N LYS A 31 -3.36 -6.83 0.28
CA LYS A 31 -3.95 -7.87 1.14
C LYS A 31 -3.43 -9.26 0.79
N SER A 32 -3.09 -9.49 -0.47
CA SER A 32 -2.47 -10.74 -0.95
C SER A 32 -1.08 -10.97 -0.34
N PHE A 33 -0.29 -9.91 -0.13
CA PHE A 33 1.04 -10.00 0.47
C PHE A 33 0.96 -10.35 1.94
N VAL A 34 0.07 -9.68 2.69
CA VAL A 34 -0.22 -10.01 4.09
C VAL A 34 -0.55 -11.49 4.22
N LYS A 35 -1.54 -11.99 3.47
CA LYS A 35 -1.95 -13.41 3.52
C LYS A 35 -0.83 -14.38 3.15
N LEU A 36 0.02 -14.01 2.20
CA LEU A 36 1.16 -14.84 1.80
C LEU A 36 2.18 -14.94 2.93
N ILE A 37 2.56 -13.81 3.52
CA ILE A 37 3.54 -13.75 4.60
C ILE A 37 3.03 -14.52 5.82
N GLU A 38 1.80 -14.27 6.24
CA GLU A 38 1.18 -14.98 7.37
C GLU A 38 1.15 -16.50 7.14
N ARG A 39 0.86 -16.94 5.91
CA ARG A 39 0.81 -18.38 5.60
C ARG A 39 2.19 -19.04 5.59
N VAL A 40 3.20 -18.38 5.01
CA VAL A 40 4.53 -18.99 4.82
C VAL A 40 5.30 -19.03 6.13
N TRP A 41 5.26 -17.95 6.91
CA TRP A 41 6.01 -17.82 8.16
C TRP A 41 5.20 -18.15 9.42
N ASP A 42 3.91 -18.49 9.27
CA ASP A 42 2.99 -18.75 10.39
C ASP A 42 3.04 -17.64 11.46
N CYS A 43 3.01 -16.39 10.99
CA CYS A 43 3.21 -15.20 11.82
C CYS A 43 2.03 -14.25 11.72
N THR A 44 1.96 -13.26 12.63
CA THR A 44 1.01 -12.15 12.49
C THR A 44 1.66 -10.98 11.75
N VAL A 45 0.98 -10.46 10.74
CA VAL A 45 1.41 -9.24 10.04
C VAL A 45 0.62 -8.03 10.55
N TYR A 46 1.35 -6.96 10.85
CA TYR A 46 0.81 -5.66 11.25
C TYR A 46 1.17 -4.61 10.21
N THR A 47 0.26 -3.67 9.98
CA THR A 47 0.46 -2.51 9.12
C THR A 47 0.75 -1.28 9.96
N HIS A 48 1.65 -0.45 9.46
CA HIS A 48 1.97 0.84 10.04
C HIS A 48 1.95 1.92 8.95
N TYR A 49 1.23 3.00 9.23
CA TYR A 49 1.16 4.18 8.39
C TYR A 49 1.86 5.37 9.05
N GLY A 50 2.64 6.09 8.25
CA GLY A 50 3.36 7.28 8.67
C GLY A 50 4.09 7.90 7.48
N MET A 51 4.58 9.11 7.68
CA MET A 51 5.29 9.90 6.68
C MET A 51 6.42 10.68 7.35
N THR A 52 7.31 11.26 6.56
CA THR A 52 8.43 12.05 7.09
C THR A 52 7.95 13.18 8.00
N GLU A 53 6.86 13.83 7.61
CA GLU A 53 6.19 14.92 8.30
C GLU A 53 5.69 14.52 9.70
N THR A 54 5.39 13.23 9.92
CA THR A 54 4.95 12.71 11.22
C THR A 54 6.07 12.02 12.00
N GLY A 55 7.33 12.15 11.56
CA GLY A 55 8.47 11.46 12.17
C GLY A 55 8.44 9.95 11.91
N PHE A 56 7.99 9.55 10.72
CA PHE A 56 7.85 8.16 10.27
C PHE A 56 6.85 7.33 11.06
N GLY A 57 5.94 7.93 11.84
CA GLY A 57 4.87 7.17 12.48
C GLY A 57 3.64 7.98 12.84
N LEU A 58 2.46 7.44 12.50
CA LEU A 58 1.18 8.06 12.76
C LEU A 58 0.14 7.05 13.28
N ALA A 59 -0.01 5.91 12.61
CA ALA A 59 -1.00 4.91 12.97
C ALA A 59 -0.45 3.47 12.82
N VAL A 60 -0.85 2.57 13.71
CA VAL A 60 -0.41 1.16 13.69
C VAL A 60 -1.55 0.19 14.02
N ASP A 61 -1.58 -0.96 13.35
CA ASP A 61 -2.52 -2.03 13.68
C ASP A 61 -2.34 -2.51 15.13
N CYS A 62 -3.46 -2.81 15.79
CA CYS A 62 -3.45 -3.62 17.01
C CYS A 62 -3.71 -5.10 16.69
N ARG A 63 -3.79 -5.94 17.73
CA ARG A 63 -4.12 -7.38 17.59
C ARG A 63 -5.41 -7.68 16.81
N CYS A 64 -6.34 -6.73 16.75
CA CYS A 64 -7.59 -6.89 16.03
C CYS A 64 -7.44 -6.72 14.50
N ARG A 65 -6.39 -6.02 14.03
CA ARG A 65 -6.13 -5.77 12.60
C ARG A 65 -7.36 -5.25 11.83
N ASP A 66 -8.10 -4.37 12.49
CA ASP A 66 -9.33 -3.75 12.00
C ASP A 66 -9.17 -2.23 12.10
N GLY A 67 -8.38 -1.65 11.21
CA GLY A 67 -7.95 -0.25 11.34
C GLY A 67 -6.82 -0.06 12.35
N MET A 68 -6.09 1.03 12.13
CA MET A 68 -4.86 1.38 12.83
C MET A 68 -5.14 2.39 13.93
N HIS A 69 -4.65 2.14 15.15
CA HIS A 69 -4.71 3.11 16.23
C HIS A 69 -3.71 4.23 15.97
N MET A 70 -4.14 5.48 16.19
CA MET A 70 -3.36 6.67 15.90
C MET A 70 -2.60 7.17 17.14
N ARG A 71 -1.60 8.01 16.93
CA ARG A 71 -0.91 8.76 17.97
C ARG A 71 -1.70 10.03 18.30
N ASP A 72 -2.91 9.85 18.82
CA ASP A 72 -3.90 10.91 19.06
C ASP A 72 -3.42 12.01 20.03
N ASP A 73 -2.39 11.73 20.84
CA ASP A 73 -1.76 12.71 21.74
C ASP A 73 -0.74 13.61 21.04
N GLU A 74 -0.28 13.21 19.85
CA GLU A 74 0.71 13.96 19.04
C GLU A 74 0.12 14.56 17.77
N PHE A 75 -0.91 13.94 17.21
CA PHE A 75 -1.55 14.38 15.98
C PHE A 75 -3.07 14.38 16.13
N MET A 76 -3.69 15.47 15.70
CA MET A 76 -5.10 15.49 15.39
C MET A 76 -5.26 15.16 13.91
N VAL A 77 -6.07 14.13 13.62
CA VAL A 77 -6.34 13.66 12.25
C VAL A 77 -7.76 14.04 11.86
N GLU A 78 -7.90 14.66 10.70
CA GLU A 78 -9.18 15.01 10.07
C GLU A 78 -9.30 14.25 8.74
N ILE A 79 -10.51 13.90 8.34
CA ILE A 79 -10.84 13.45 6.98
C ILE A 79 -11.68 14.55 6.36
N ILE A 80 -11.23 15.08 5.21
CA ILE A 80 -11.91 16.18 4.53
C ILE A 80 -12.29 15.80 3.11
N ASP A 81 -13.29 16.49 2.59
CA ASP A 81 -13.53 16.55 1.15
C ASP A 81 -12.44 17.43 0.51
N SER A 82 -11.76 16.89 -0.51
CA SER A 82 -10.58 17.54 -1.10
C SER A 82 -10.89 18.78 -1.94
N GLU A 83 -12.15 18.98 -2.35
CA GLU A 83 -12.62 20.12 -3.14
C GLU A 83 -13.17 21.23 -2.24
N THR A 84 -14.09 20.88 -1.35
CA THR A 84 -14.76 21.83 -0.44
C THR A 84 -13.94 22.15 0.80
N LEU A 85 -12.97 21.31 1.15
CA LEU A 85 -12.12 21.39 2.34
C LEU A 85 -12.88 21.31 3.68
N LEU A 86 -14.12 20.83 3.64
CA LEU A 86 -14.95 20.62 4.81
C LEU A 86 -14.71 19.22 5.40
N PRO A 87 -14.79 19.04 6.74
CA PRO A 87 -14.73 17.74 7.37
C PRO A 87 -15.86 16.82 6.89
N LEU A 88 -15.52 15.56 6.66
CA LEU A 88 -16.47 14.50 6.34
C LEU A 88 -16.94 13.79 7.62
N PRO A 89 -18.16 13.22 7.64
CA PRO A 89 -18.61 12.33 8.70
C PRO A 89 -17.68 11.14 8.92
N ASP A 90 -17.65 10.61 10.14
CA ASP A 90 -16.91 9.38 10.43
C ASP A 90 -17.40 8.22 9.55
N GLY A 91 -16.44 7.47 8.98
CA GLY A 91 -16.70 6.38 8.06
C GLY A 91 -16.66 6.75 6.58
N ASP A 92 -16.81 8.04 6.24
CA ASP A 92 -16.69 8.51 4.86
C ASP A 92 -15.22 8.62 4.45
N THR A 93 -14.94 8.29 3.18
CA THR A 93 -13.59 8.33 2.60
C THR A 93 -13.29 9.73 2.06
N GLY A 94 -12.12 10.28 2.41
CA GLY A 94 -11.65 11.57 1.93
C GLY A 94 -10.14 11.75 2.12
N GLU A 95 -9.67 12.98 2.01
CA GLU A 95 -8.26 13.32 2.20
C GLU A 95 -7.90 13.36 3.69
N ILE A 96 -6.79 12.73 4.05
CA ILE A 96 -6.23 12.76 5.40
C ILE A 96 -5.52 14.09 5.63
N VAL A 97 -5.92 14.80 6.68
CA VAL A 97 -5.34 16.08 7.11
C VAL A 97 -4.81 15.97 8.53
N LEU A 98 -3.64 16.54 8.78
CA LEU A 98 -2.91 16.40 10.03
C LEU A 98 -2.64 17.75 10.69
N THR A 99 -2.85 17.82 12.00
CA THR A 99 -2.35 18.90 12.84
C THR A 99 -1.48 18.33 13.95
N SER A 100 -0.21 18.72 14.02
CA SER A 100 0.69 18.28 15.09
C SER A 100 0.40 19.06 16.36
N LEU A 101 0.21 18.36 17.48
CA LEU A 101 -0.15 18.93 18.77
C LEU A 101 1.06 19.21 19.67
N ARG A 102 2.17 18.47 19.45
CA ARG A 102 3.35 18.50 20.33
C ARG A 102 4.65 18.91 19.66
N ASN A 103 4.73 18.86 18.33
CA ASN A 103 5.95 19.21 17.61
C ASN A 103 6.18 20.74 17.65
N ARG A 104 7.21 21.17 18.40
CA ARG A 104 7.59 22.59 18.54
C ARG A 104 8.62 23.06 17.51
N ALA A 105 9.35 22.13 16.89
CA ALA A 105 10.41 22.47 15.95
C ALA A 105 9.83 22.81 14.57
N MET A 106 8.86 22.01 14.12
CA MET A 106 8.15 22.20 12.84
C MET A 106 6.67 21.82 13.02
N PRO A 107 5.85 22.71 13.60
CA PRO A 107 4.43 22.44 13.76
C PRO A 107 3.73 22.40 12.39
N LEU A 108 2.89 21.38 12.22
CA LEU A 108 1.99 21.24 11.08
C LEU A 108 0.59 21.63 11.52
N ILE A 109 -0.05 22.54 10.79
CA ILE A 109 -1.42 22.99 11.05
C ILE A 109 -2.25 22.69 9.81
N ARG A 110 -3.22 21.79 9.95
CA ARG A 110 -4.08 21.29 8.86
C ARG A 110 -3.28 20.97 7.59
N TYR A 111 -2.17 20.26 7.77
CA TYR A 111 -1.33 19.80 6.68
C TYR A 111 -2.07 18.75 5.85
N ARG A 112 -2.23 19.05 4.56
CA ARG A 112 -2.86 18.21 3.55
C ARG A 112 -1.87 17.15 3.07
N THR A 113 -2.12 15.91 3.43
CA THR A 113 -1.21 14.80 3.10
C THR A 113 -1.33 14.38 1.64
N GLY A 114 -2.47 14.67 1.01
CA GLY A 114 -2.87 14.09 -0.27
C GLY A 114 -3.17 12.60 -0.20
N ASP A 115 -3.09 11.94 0.94
CA ASP A 115 -3.43 10.52 1.10
C ASP A 115 -4.93 10.36 1.35
N ILE A 116 -5.51 9.27 0.85
CA ILE A 116 -6.94 8.97 0.94
C ILE A 116 -7.20 7.90 2.00
N GLY A 117 -8.14 8.18 2.89
CA GLY A 117 -8.54 7.24 3.93
C GLY A 117 -9.84 7.66 4.61
N ARG A 118 -10.16 6.98 5.72
CA ARG A 118 -11.33 7.26 6.54
C ARG A 118 -11.06 7.00 8.01
N LEU A 119 -11.86 7.58 8.89
CA LEU A 119 -11.87 7.23 10.30
C LEU A 119 -12.90 6.15 10.60
N ILE A 120 -12.55 5.25 11.51
CA ILE A 120 -13.41 4.19 12.04
C ILE A 120 -13.69 4.54 13.50
N ALA A 121 -14.84 5.14 13.76
CA ALA A 121 -15.26 5.60 15.08
C ALA A 121 -15.84 4.50 15.98
N VAL A 122 -16.11 3.31 15.44
CA VAL A 122 -16.58 2.17 16.24
C VAL A 122 -15.47 1.73 17.19
N PRO A 123 -15.77 1.54 18.50
CA PRO A 123 -14.78 1.09 19.48
C PRO A 123 -14.09 -0.21 19.04
N CYS A 124 -12.78 -0.27 19.29
CA CYS A 124 -12.01 -1.45 18.92
C CYS A 124 -12.19 -2.57 19.94
N ALA A 125 -12.35 -3.81 19.49
CA ALA A 125 -12.39 -4.98 20.36
C ALA A 125 -11.09 -5.20 21.18
N CYS A 126 -10.02 -4.46 20.88
CA CYS A 126 -8.79 -4.46 21.69
C CYS A 126 -8.95 -3.75 23.04
N GLY A 127 -10.00 -2.92 23.18
CA GLY A 127 -10.27 -2.05 24.33
C GLY A 127 -10.00 -0.56 24.08
N GLY A 128 -9.48 -0.19 22.91
CA GLY A 128 -9.24 1.21 22.53
C GLY A 128 -10.54 1.97 22.27
N SER A 129 -10.66 3.16 22.85
CA SER A 129 -11.85 4.02 22.78
C SER A 129 -11.76 5.14 21.74
N LEU A 130 -10.56 5.43 21.24
CA LEU A 130 -10.34 6.47 20.24
C LEU A 130 -10.60 5.92 18.82
N PRO A 131 -10.98 6.79 17.86
CA PRO A 131 -11.12 6.40 16.46
C PRO A 131 -9.85 5.74 15.92
N ARG A 132 -10.02 4.88 14.92
CA ARG A 132 -8.92 4.23 14.20
C ARG A 132 -8.85 4.79 12.79
N LEU A 133 -7.65 4.91 12.24
CA LEU A 133 -7.47 5.17 10.82
C LEU A 133 -7.75 3.88 10.04
N GLY A 134 -8.63 3.97 9.04
CA GLY A 134 -8.84 2.91 8.08
C GLY A 134 -7.58 2.65 7.24
N ARG A 135 -7.68 1.71 6.30
CA ARG A 135 -6.60 1.51 5.34
C ARG A 135 -6.45 2.75 4.46
N VAL A 136 -5.21 3.16 4.21
CA VAL A 136 -4.92 4.21 3.21
C VAL A 136 -5.11 3.62 1.82
N GLU A 137 -6.01 4.22 1.05
CA GLU A 137 -6.51 3.67 -0.21
C GLU A 137 -5.72 4.14 -1.44
N GLY A 138 -4.97 5.24 -1.29
CA GLY A 138 -4.17 5.83 -2.36
C GLY A 138 -3.87 7.30 -2.07
N ARG A 139 -3.61 8.07 -3.12
CA ARG A 139 -3.37 9.51 -3.04
C ARG A 139 -4.25 10.28 -4.03
N LEU A 140 -4.50 11.56 -3.76
CA LEU A 140 -5.17 12.49 -4.67
C LEU A 140 -4.45 12.56 -6.02
N GLY A 141 -5.23 12.79 -7.08
CA GLY A 141 -4.71 12.91 -8.44
C GLY A 141 -4.27 11.58 -9.07
N GLY A 142 -4.52 10.45 -8.42
CA GLY A 142 -4.42 9.15 -9.07
C GLY A 142 -5.63 8.95 -9.98
N ASP A 143 -5.39 8.86 -11.29
CA ASP A 143 -6.35 8.27 -12.23
C ASP A 143 -6.78 6.86 -11.75
N SER A 144 -7.75 6.24 -12.41
CA SER A 144 -8.24 4.89 -12.10
C SER A 144 -7.13 3.83 -11.96
N LEU A 145 -5.94 4.10 -12.51
CA LEU A 145 -4.73 3.34 -12.26
C LEU A 145 -3.68 4.13 -11.47
N ASN A 146 -3.34 3.60 -10.29
CA ASN A 146 -2.19 4.01 -9.49
C ASN A 146 -1.39 2.78 -9.02
N MET A 147 -0.26 3.00 -8.35
CA MET A 147 0.59 1.90 -7.85
C MET A 147 -0.14 0.98 -6.86
N ALA A 148 -1.00 1.51 -6.00
CA ALA A 148 -1.78 0.70 -5.07
C ALA A 148 -2.74 -0.27 -5.81
N THR A 149 -3.39 0.21 -6.87
CA THR A 149 -4.21 -0.62 -7.77
C THR A 149 -3.37 -1.70 -8.44
N LEU A 150 -2.19 -1.35 -8.97
CA LEU A 150 -1.27 -2.32 -9.58
C LEU A 150 -0.79 -3.36 -8.56
N ASP A 151 -0.47 -2.93 -7.34
CA ASP A 151 -0.01 -3.81 -6.26
C ASP A 151 -1.09 -4.81 -5.85
N GLU A 152 -2.36 -4.41 -5.76
CA GLU A 152 -3.46 -5.36 -5.50
C GLU A 152 -3.66 -6.35 -6.66
N LEU A 153 -3.62 -5.88 -7.90
CA LEU A 153 -3.84 -6.71 -9.08
C LEU A 153 -2.70 -7.72 -9.27
N LEU A 154 -1.47 -7.23 -9.30
CA LEU A 154 -0.27 -8.01 -9.59
C LEU A 154 0.18 -8.83 -8.38
N GLY A 155 -0.08 -8.35 -7.16
CA GLY A 155 0.33 -9.05 -5.95
C GLY A 155 -0.37 -10.40 -5.74
N SER A 156 -1.50 -10.64 -6.43
CA SER A 156 -2.20 -11.92 -6.44
C SER A 156 -1.49 -13.03 -7.24
N ILE A 157 -0.55 -12.65 -8.11
CA ILE A 157 0.18 -13.58 -8.98
C ILE A 157 1.31 -14.23 -8.17
N LYS A 158 1.25 -15.55 -7.98
CA LYS A 158 2.20 -16.26 -7.10
C LYS A 158 3.61 -16.27 -7.67
N GLU A 159 3.72 -16.39 -8.97
CA GLU A 159 4.98 -16.59 -9.67
C GLU A 159 5.69 -15.28 -10.00
N LEU A 160 4.96 -14.16 -9.95
CA LEU A 160 5.51 -12.82 -10.08
C LEU A 160 6.23 -12.46 -8.79
N LEU A 161 7.56 -12.30 -8.80
CA LEU A 161 8.30 -11.85 -7.63
C LEU A 161 8.33 -10.34 -7.49
N TYR A 162 8.47 -9.66 -8.61
CA TYR A 162 8.68 -8.22 -8.68
C TYR A 162 8.08 -7.67 -9.96
N TYR A 163 7.64 -6.43 -9.92
CA TYR A 163 7.34 -5.68 -11.13
C TYR A 163 7.76 -4.22 -10.96
N ASP A 164 7.95 -3.54 -12.08
CA ASP A 164 8.10 -2.10 -12.16
C ASP A 164 7.10 -1.54 -13.17
N ALA A 165 6.70 -0.29 -13.01
CA ALA A 165 5.73 0.36 -13.88
C ALA A 165 6.20 1.77 -14.22
N GLU A 166 6.21 2.10 -15.51
CA GLU A 166 6.62 3.39 -16.04
C GLU A 166 5.63 3.88 -17.09
N ILE A 167 5.39 5.18 -17.16
CA ILE A 167 4.64 5.80 -18.26
C ILE A 167 5.66 6.40 -19.22
N LEU A 168 5.70 5.90 -20.46
CA LEU A 168 6.58 6.37 -21.51
C LEU A 168 5.75 6.71 -22.75
N ASP A 169 5.86 7.94 -23.26
CA ASP A 169 5.13 8.41 -24.45
C ASP A 169 3.61 8.18 -24.39
N GLY A 170 3.01 8.25 -23.19
CA GLY A 170 1.58 8.02 -22.97
C GLY A 170 1.18 6.55 -22.87
N GLU A 171 2.13 5.63 -22.92
CA GLU A 171 1.92 4.19 -22.72
C GLU A 171 2.35 3.77 -21.32
N LEU A 172 1.52 2.96 -20.66
CA LEU A 172 1.95 2.30 -19.43
C LEU A 172 2.74 1.03 -19.77
N LEU A 173 4.02 1.03 -19.37
CA LEU A 173 4.92 -0.10 -19.46
C LEU A 173 5.02 -0.80 -18.10
N ILE A 174 4.54 -2.04 -18.02
CA ILE A 174 4.73 -2.88 -16.82
C ILE A 174 5.81 -3.92 -17.11
N SER A 175 6.89 -3.89 -16.32
CA SER A 175 8.02 -4.82 -16.37
C SER A 175 7.94 -5.85 -15.26
N CYS A 176 7.58 -7.09 -15.58
CA CYS A 176 7.43 -8.17 -14.60
C CYS A 176 8.66 -9.08 -14.51
N TYR A 177 9.00 -9.54 -13.30
CA TYR A 177 10.05 -10.51 -13.00
C TYR A 177 9.49 -11.78 -12.32
N ALA A 178 9.69 -12.93 -12.96
CA ALA A 178 9.22 -14.24 -12.49
C ALA A 178 10.30 -15.33 -12.70
N PRO A 179 11.00 -15.78 -11.64
CA PRO A 179 12.12 -16.71 -11.77
C PRO A 179 11.72 -18.17 -12.00
N ALA A 180 10.46 -18.55 -11.75
CA ALA A 180 9.98 -19.94 -11.84
C ALA A 180 9.78 -20.46 -13.29
N GLY A 181 10.41 -19.83 -14.29
CA GLY A 181 10.30 -20.26 -15.68
C GLY A 181 8.99 -19.88 -16.38
N LEU A 182 8.35 -18.78 -15.98
CA LEU A 182 7.26 -18.25 -16.81
C LEU A 182 7.81 -17.73 -18.13
N ASP A 183 7.25 -18.24 -19.20
CA ASP A 183 7.42 -17.67 -20.52
C ASP A 183 6.50 -16.44 -20.68
N ARG A 184 6.74 -15.71 -21.78
CA ARG A 184 6.02 -14.48 -22.10
C ARG A 184 4.50 -14.71 -22.21
N THR A 185 4.11 -15.91 -22.61
CA THR A 185 2.73 -16.36 -22.81
C THR A 185 2.02 -16.56 -21.47
N GLY A 186 2.68 -17.21 -20.51
CA GLY A 186 2.14 -17.50 -19.19
C GLY A 186 1.80 -16.25 -18.39
N VAL A 187 2.71 -15.26 -18.33
CA VAL A 187 2.40 -14.02 -17.59
C VAL A 187 1.31 -13.22 -18.31
N THR A 188 1.31 -13.15 -19.64
CA THR A 188 0.25 -12.45 -20.39
C THR A 188 -1.12 -13.11 -20.17
N ALA A 189 -1.19 -14.44 -20.14
CA ALA A 189 -2.40 -15.18 -19.83
C ALA A 189 -2.88 -14.97 -18.39
N ILE A 190 -1.97 -14.92 -17.41
CA ILE A 190 -2.31 -14.62 -16.01
C ILE A 190 -2.81 -13.18 -15.86
N LEU A 191 -2.13 -12.20 -16.47
CA LEU A 191 -2.55 -10.80 -16.45
C LEU A 191 -3.91 -10.61 -17.15
N ALA A 192 -4.16 -11.33 -18.24
CA ALA A 192 -5.45 -11.35 -18.93
C ALA A 192 -6.54 -12.02 -18.07
N ALA A 193 -6.26 -13.17 -17.43
CA ALA A 193 -7.18 -13.90 -16.55
C ALA A 193 -7.49 -13.14 -15.25
N ALA A 194 -6.54 -12.37 -14.73
CA ALA A 194 -6.75 -11.41 -13.63
C ALA A 194 -7.61 -10.21 -14.06
N GLY A 195 -8.05 -10.16 -15.32
CA GLY A 195 -8.91 -9.12 -15.85
C GLY A 195 -8.23 -7.77 -15.97
N ILE A 196 -6.89 -7.71 -16.00
CA ILE A 196 -6.15 -6.45 -15.98
C ILE A 196 -6.49 -5.60 -17.19
N LYS A 197 -6.56 -6.16 -18.41
CA LYS A 197 -7.06 -5.43 -19.59
C LYS A 197 -8.51 -4.96 -19.46
N ALA A 198 -9.36 -5.71 -18.77
CA ALA A 198 -10.78 -5.37 -18.58
C ALA A 198 -11.00 -4.32 -17.47
N LYS A 199 -10.09 -4.25 -16.49
CA LYS A 199 -10.05 -3.22 -15.43
C LYS A 199 -9.29 -1.96 -15.85
N LEU A 200 -8.45 -2.03 -16.89
CA LEU A 200 -7.68 -0.92 -17.46
C LEU A 200 -8.36 -0.27 -18.68
N ARG A 201 -9.70 -0.22 -18.72
CA ARG A 201 -10.47 0.32 -19.86
C ARG A 201 -10.16 1.78 -20.20
N GLU A 202 -9.45 2.49 -19.35
CA GLU A 202 -9.18 3.94 -19.46
C GLU A 202 -7.77 4.28 -19.94
N ILE A 203 -6.87 3.31 -20.15
CA ILE A 203 -5.51 3.58 -20.64
C ILE A 203 -5.44 3.32 -22.15
N PRO A 204 -5.15 4.36 -22.97
CA PRO A 204 -5.22 4.26 -24.44
C PRO A 204 -4.20 3.29 -25.06
N ALA A 205 -3.15 2.90 -24.33
CA ALA A 205 -2.23 1.83 -24.73
C ALA A 205 -1.57 1.16 -23.51
N LEU A 206 -1.91 -0.10 -23.23
CA LEU A 206 -1.25 -0.93 -22.22
C LEU A 206 -0.23 -1.84 -22.91
N ASN A 207 1.05 -1.61 -22.68
CA ASN A 207 2.13 -2.46 -23.16
C ASN A 207 2.80 -3.20 -21.99
N ILE A 208 2.62 -4.53 -21.95
CA ILE A 208 3.24 -5.37 -20.92
C ILE A 208 4.56 -5.92 -21.46
N ARG A 209 5.68 -5.59 -20.79
CA ARG A 209 6.99 -6.16 -21.10
C ARG A 209 7.37 -7.17 -20.03
N LEU A 210 7.67 -8.39 -20.45
CA LEU A 210 8.07 -9.44 -19.52
C LEU A 210 9.57 -9.60 -19.64
N THR A 211 10.27 -9.50 -18.50
CA THR A 211 11.73 -9.65 -18.44
C THR A 211 12.10 -10.73 -17.43
N ASN A 212 12.84 -11.72 -17.89
CA ASN A 212 13.44 -12.74 -17.01
C ASN A 212 14.82 -12.30 -16.50
N SER A 213 15.23 -11.05 -16.77
CA SER A 213 16.51 -10.52 -16.34
C SER A 213 16.33 -9.36 -15.35
N LYS A 214 17.02 -9.45 -14.21
CA LYS A 214 17.14 -8.39 -13.19
C LYS A 214 17.94 -7.17 -13.69
N ARG A 215 18.27 -7.10 -14.99
CA ARG A 215 19.12 -6.08 -15.62
C ARG A 215 18.35 -4.75 -15.72
N GLY A 216 18.30 -4.04 -14.61
CA GLY A 216 17.75 -2.69 -14.48
C GLY A 216 18.00 -2.09 -13.11
N ILE A 217 18.10 -2.92 -12.06
CA ILE A 217 18.39 -2.46 -10.71
C ILE A 217 19.92 -2.33 -10.52
N ARG A 218 20.50 -1.20 -10.97
CA ARG A 218 21.80 -0.77 -10.43
C ARG A 218 21.55 -0.16 -9.05
N ILE A 219 21.76 -0.94 -8.01
CA ILE A 219 22.00 -0.39 -6.68
C ILE A 219 23.36 0.32 -6.76
N LYS A 220 23.36 1.66 -6.71
CA LYS A 220 24.54 2.40 -6.28
C LYS A 220 24.60 2.35 -4.75
#